data_AF-A0A969CKU0-F1
#
_entry.id   AF-A0A969CKU0-F1
#
_cell.length_a   1.000
_cell.length_b   1.000
_cell.length_c   1.000
_cell.angle_alpha   90.00
_cell.angle_beta   90.00
_cell.angle_gamma   90.00
#
_symmetry.space_group_name_H-M   'P 1'
#
loop_
_entity.id
_entity.type
_entity.pdbx_description
1 polymer ?
#
loop_
_entity_poly.entity_id
_entity_poly.type
_entity_poly.pdbx_seq_one_letter_code
_entity_poly.pdbx_strand_id
1 'polypeptide(L)' 'MTNLNVQIPESLYKQMEALATKENMSIEQLVAVALSAQVSAWMTKDYLEEKAQRGSWEKFQQVLTKVPDVEPDDYDRLD' A
#
# COMPACT_ATOMS: atom_id res chain seq x y z
N MET A 1 -6.99 12.03 -19.68
CA MET A 1 -6.97 12.55 -18.30
C MET A 1 -8.34 13.15 -18.02
N THR A 2 -8.85 12.98 -16.80
CA THR A 2 -10.14 13.53 -16.38
C THR A 2 -9.89 14.75 -15.50
N ASN A 3 -10.65 15.83 -15.70
CA ASN A 3 -10.53 17.03 -14.88
C ASN A 3 -11.36 16.90 -13.60
N LEU A 4 -10.78 17.30 -12.47
CA LEU A 4 -11.43 17.33 -11.17
C LEU A 4 -11.43 18.78 -10.65
N ASN A 5 -12.60 19.31 -10.32
CA ASN A 5 -12.74 20.62 -9.68
C ASN A 5 -13.24 20.43 -8.25
N VAL A 6 -12.46 20.89 -7.28
CA VAL A 6 -12.72 20.72 -5.84
C VAL A 6 -12.42 22.02 -5.11
N GLN A 7 -13.18 22.29 -4.05
CA GLN A 7 -12.89 23.37 -3.12
C GLN A 7 -12.12 22.80 -1.93
N ILE A 8 -11.01 23.45 -1.57
CA ILE A 8 -10.19 23.08 -0.42
C ILE A 8 -9.94 24.31 0.47
N PRO A 9 -9.71 24.12 1.78
CA PRO A 9 -9.33 25.23 2.66
C PRO A 9 -8.05 25.92 2.19
N GLU A 10 -8.00 27.26 2.31
CA GLU A 10 -6.81 28.04 1.92
C GLU A 10 -5.54 27.60 2.67
N SER A 11 -5.70 27.19 3.94
CA SER A 11 -4.61 26.66 4.75
C SER A 11 -4.00 25.38 4.16
N LEU A 12 -4.81 24.53 3.54
CA LEU A 12 -4.35 23.30 2.89
C LEU A 12 -3.65 23.63 1.57
N TYR A 13 -4.21 24.55 0.78
CA TYR A 13 -3.60 25.02 -0.46
C TYR A 13 -2.18 25.57 -0.22
N LYS A 14 -1.99 26.42 0.81
CA LYS A 14 -0.66 26.94 1.19
C LYS A 14 0.33 25.85 1.58
N GLN A 15 -0.11 24.81 2.27
CA GLN A 15 0.74 23.66 2.61
C GLN A 15 1.15 22.88 1.36
N MET A 16 0.22 22.70 0.42
CA MET A 16 0.49 22.03 -0.86
C MET A 16 1.48 22.82 -1.72
N GLU A 17 1.38 24.15 -1.77
CA GLU A 17 2.36 25.01 -2.46
C GLU A 17 3.77 24.84 -1.89
N ALA A 18 3.91 24.89 -0.56
CA ALA A 18 5.19 24.73 0.10
C ALA A 18 5.80 23.35 -0.17
N LEU A 19 4.98 22.29 -0.14
CA LEU A 19 5.42 20.93 -0.41
C LEU A 19 5.78 20.72 -1.89
N ALA A 20 4.97 21.24 -2.81
CA ALA A 20 5.23 21.19 -4.25
C ALA A 20 6.56 21.87 -4.61
N THR A 21 6.84 23.03 -3.99
CA THR A 21 8.11 23.75 -4.16
C THR A 21 9.29 22.92 -3.63
N LYS A 22 9.14 22.33 -2.44
CA LYS A 22 10.19 21.50 -1.82
C LYS A 22 10.54 20.28 -2.68
N GLU A 23 9.54 19.61 -3.22
CA GLU A 23 9.70 18.38 -4.02
C GLU A 23 9.88 18.67 -5.52
N ASN A 24 10.00 19.95 -5.90
CA ASN A 24 10.18 20.43 -7.28
C ASN A 24 9.18 19.82 -8.28
N MET A 25 7.90 19.82 -7.90
CA MET A 25 6.77 19.27 -8.67
C MET A 25 5.62 20.27 -8.77
N SER A 26 4.74 20.11 -9.76
CA SER A 26 3.53 20.94 -9.82
C SER A 26 2.51 20.52 -8.75
N ILE A 27 1.63 21.45 -8.35
CA ILE A 27 0.54 21.14 -7.41
C ILE A 27 -0.37 20.04 -7.97
N GLU A 28 -0.64 20.06 -9.27
CA GLU A 28 -1.47 19.06 -9.94
C GLU A 28 -0.84 17.66 -9.88
N GLN A 29 0.48 17.56 -10.09
CA GLN A 29 1.23 16.32 -9.97
C GLN A 29 1.21 15.82 -8.52
N LEU A 30 1.44 16.72 -7.57
CA LEU A 30 1.39 16.41 -6.14
C LEU A 30 0.03 15.85 -5.74
N VAL A 31 -1.07 16.49 -6.17
CA VAL A 31 -2.44 16.03 -5.92
C VAL A 31 -2.69 14.67 -6.54
N ALA A 32 -2.29 14.47 -7.80
CA ALA A 32 -2.49 13.20 -8.49
C ALA A 32 -1.76 12.05 -7.78
N VAL A 33 -0.50 12.26 -7.39
CA VAL A 33 0.31 11.26 -6.68
C VAL A 33 -0.27 10.97 -5.30
N ALA A 34 -0.58 12.01 -4.52
CA ALA A 34 -1.14 11.84 -3.17
C ALA A 34 -2.50 11.13 -3.20
N LEU A 35 -3.37 11.50 -4.15
CA LEU A 35 -4.68 10.86 -4.32
C LEU A 35 -4.53 9.40 -4.75
N SER A 36 -3.62 9.10 -5.69
CA SER A 36 -3.34 7.72 -6.10
C SER A 36 -2.85 6.88 -4.92
N ALA A 37 -1.90 7.39 -4.13
CA ALA A 37 -1.37 6.70 -2.96
C ALA A 37 -2.47 6.43 -1.92
N GLN A 38 -3.31 7.43 -1.63
CA GLN A 38 -4.39 7.29 -0.67
C GLN A 38 -5.44 6.25 -1.11
N VAL A 39 -5.85 6.29 -2.38
CA VAL A 39 -6.80 5.31 -2.93
C VAL A 39 -6.21 3.91 -2.91
N SER A 40 -4.95 3.73 -3.34
CA SER A 40 -4.28 2.43 -3.29
C SER A 40 -4.16 1.89 -1.87
N ALA A 41 -3.89 2.75 -0.88
CA ALA A 41 -3.82 2.34 0.51
C ALA A 41 -5.18 1.85 1.03
N TRP A 42 -6.27 2.55 0.72
CA TRP A 42 -7.63 2.12 1.08
C TRP A 42 -8.00 0.80 0.41
N MET A 43 -7.80 0.67 -0.89
CA MET A 43 -8.09 -0.58 -1.61
C MET A 43 -7.27 -1.75 -1.06
N THR A 44 -6.01 -1.53 -0.73
CA THR A 44 -5.15 -2.56 -0.13
C THR A 44 -5.64 -2.97 1.24
N LYS A 45 -6.03 -2.01 2.07
CA LYS A 45 -6.60 -2.27 3.40
C LYS A 45 -7.87 -3.13 3.28
N ASP A 46 -8.82 -2.71 2.44
CA ASP A 46 -10.09 -3.42 2.25
C ASP A 46 -9.85 -4.85 1.75
N TYR A 47 -8.93 -5.01 0.79
CA TYR A 47 -8.53 -6.33 0.29
C TYR A 47 -7.94 -7.22 1.39
N LEU A 48 -7.05 -6.70 2.23
CA LEU A 48 -6.44 -7.45 3.33
C LEU A 48 -7.48 -7.82 4.40
N GLU A 49 -8.40 -6.92 4.73
CA GLU A 49 -9.49 -7.19 5.67
C GLU A 49 -10.42 -8.30 5.14
N GLU A 50 -10.79 -8.26 3.86
CA GLU A 50 -11.59 -9.30 3.22
C GLU A 50 -10.87 -10.66 3.20
N LYS A 51 -9.55 -10.68 2.96
CA LYS A 51 -8.75 -11.90 3.02
C LYS A 51 -8.61 -12.42 4.44
N ALA A 52 -8.41 -11.53 5.41
CA ALA A 52 -8.29 -11.89 6.82
C ALA A 52 -9.56 -12.58 7.34
N GLN A 53 -10.75 -12.13 6.93
CA GLN A 53 -12.02 -12.79 7.27
C GLN A 53 -12.11 -14.25 6.79
N ARG A 54 -11.41 -14.59 5.70
CA ARG A 54 -11.37 -15.95 5.15
C ARG A 54 -10.19 -16.77 5.68
N GLY A 55 -9.22 -16.12 6.30
CA GLY A 55 -8.04 -16.75 6.88
C GLY A 55 -8.38 -17.44 8.19
N SER A 56 -7.69 -18.55 8.47
CA SER A 56 -7.62 -19.13 9.81
C SER A 56 -6.18 -19.44 10.11
N TRP A 57 -5.69 -18.87 11.21
CA TRP A 57 -4.33 -19.09 11.68
C TRP A 57 -4.10 -20.56 12.02
N GLU A 58 -5.10 -21.21 12.63
CA GLU A 58 -5.06 -22.62 12.99
C GLU A 58 -4.93 -23.51 11.75
N LYS A 59 -5.75 -23.26 10.71
CA LYS A 59 -5.65 -24.00 9.43
C LYS A 59 -4.31 -23.79 8.75
N PHE A 60 -3.79 -22.57 8.81
CA PHE A 60 -2.47 -22.25 8.27
C PHE A 60 -1.37 -23.04 8.98
N GLN A 61 -1.36 -23.05 10.32
CA GLN A 61 -0.39 -23.85 11.09
C GLN A 61 -0.53 -25.36 10.83
N GLN A 62 -1.74 -25.89 10.69
CA GLN A 62 -1.96 -27.29 10.33
C GLN A 62 -1.34 -27.65 8.97
N VAL A 63 -1.35 -26.73 8.00
CA VAL A 63 -0.67 -26.96 6.72
C VAL A 63 0.85 -26.94 6.91
N LEU A 64 1.39 -26.00 7.69
CA LEU A 64 2.84 -25.93 7.96
C LEU A 64 3.36 -27.19 8.65
N THR A 65 2.59 -27.81 9.54
CA THR A 65 3.01 -29.08 10.19
C THR A 65 3.16 -30.27 9.23
N LYS A 66 2.65 -30.16 7.99
CA LYS A 66 2.83 -31.20 6.97
C LYS A 66 4.20 -31.13 6.29
N VAL A 67 4.91 -30.01 6.45
CA VAL A 67 6.26 -29.87 5.92
C VAL A 67 7.21 -30.69 6.82
N PRO A 68 7.99 -31.62 6.25
CA PRO A 68 8.98 -32.36 7.02
C PRO A 68 10.05 -31.43 7.59
N ASP A 69 10.41 -31.64 8.85
CA ASP A 69 11.54 -30.96 9.49
C ASP A 69 12.84 -31.67 9.10
N VAL A 70 13.34 -31.37 7.90
CA VAL A 70 14.55 -31.95 7.32
C VAL A 70 15.44 -30.84 6.77
N GLU A 71 16.73 -31.14 6.66
CA GLU A 71 17.69 -30.25 6.01
C GLU A 71 17.23 -29.92 4.58
N PRO A 72 17.33 -28.65 4.15
CA PRO A 72 17.05 -28.27 2.77
C PRO A 72 18.02 -28.97 1.81
N ASP A 73 17.55 -29.21 0.60
CA ASP A 73 18.37 -29.75 -0.47
C ASP A 73 19.53 -28.79 -0.80
N ASP A 74 20.62 -29.32 -1.36
CA ASP A 74 21.85 -28.55 -1.56
C ASP A 74 21.68 -27.30 -2.43
N TYR A 75 20.71 -27.30 -3.34
CA TYR A 75 20.38 -26.15 -4.20
C TYR A 75 19.50 -25.09 -3.53
N ASP A 76 18.89 -25.39 -2.38
CA ASP A 76 18.08 -24.47 -1.57
C ASP A 76 18.87 -23.88 -0.38
N ARG A 77 20.14 -24.29 -0.20
CA ARG A 77 21.04 -23.73 0.81
C ARG A 77 21.42 -22.29 0.44
N LEU A 78 21.42 -21.40 1.43
CA LEU A 78 21.95 -20.03 1.28
C LEU A 78 23.48 -20.06 1.37
N ASP A 79 24.17 -19.35 0.47
CA ASP A 79 25.63 -19.16 0.46
C ASP A 79 26.16 -18.33 1.65
#